data_AF-A0A5C1E748-F1
#
_entry.id   AF-A0A5C1E748-F1
#
_cell.length_a   1.000
_cell.length_b   1.000
_cell.length_c   1.000
_cell.angle_alpha   90.00
_cell.angle_beta   90.00
_cell.angle_gamma   90.00
#
_symmetry.space_group_name_H-M   'P 1'
#
loop_
_entity.id
_entity.type
_entity.pdbx_description
1 polymer ?
#
loop_
_entity_poly.entity_id
_entity_poly.type
_entity_poly.pdbx_seq_one_letter_code
_entity_poly.pdbx_strand_id
1 'polypeptide(L)'
;MIIGAVEEGKYIAKSKRLGSYSLKDYDKLWKIFDLYDEVWITPYIAAEVSNLIDLHGEAGVKAYGIAKEVFSMLKQVDSSIAKDCENDFYIDFGLTDGSIIQLSEKFDVLTNDKRMLGPLYKVGGENVIPYLPVSSLSR
;
A
#
# COMPACT_ATOMS: atom_id res chain seq x y z
N MET A 1 -0.13 -7.02 -4.10
CA MET A 1 -0.04 -6.99 -5.58
C MET A 1 1.28 -7.57 -6.06
N ILE A 2 2.44 -6.95 -5.82
CA ILE A 2 3.74 -7.40 -6.38
C ILE A 2 4.09 -8.86 -6.10
N ILE A 3 4.24 -9.26 -4.82
CA ILE A 3 4.57 -10.66 -4.47
C ILE A 3 3.50 -11.64 -4.94
N GLY A 4 2.23 -11.22 -4.96
CA GLY A 4 1.11 -12.05 -5.41
C GLY A 4 1.12 -12.33 -6.92
N ALA A 5 1.75 -11.47 -7.73
CA ALA A 5 1.90 -11.69 -9.17
C ALA A 5 3.07 -12.64 -9.51
N VAL A 6 4.01 -12.88 -8.58
CA VAL A 6 5.12 -13.81 -8.79
C VAL A 6 4.62 -15.24 -8.71
N GLU A 7 4.76 -16.00 -9.81
CA GLU A 7 4.38 -17.42 -9.89
C GLU A 7 2.98 -17.69 -9.32
N GLU A 8 1.99 -16.90 -9.74
CA GLU A 8 0.57 -17.06 -9.38
C GLU A 8 0.33 -17.06 -7.86
N GLY A 9 1.06 -16.21 -7.14
CA GLY A 9 0.88 -15.97 -5.71
C GLY A 9 1.41 -17.07 -4.80
N LYS A 10 2.17 -18.03 -5.34
CA LYS A 10 2.86 -19.10 -4.60
C LYS A 10 3.73 -18.59 -3.44
N TYR A 11 4.18 -17.34 -3.52
CA TYR A 11 5.04 -16.72 -2.50
C TYR A 11 4.27 -15.95 -1.41
N ILE A 12 2.96 -15.73 -1.55
CA ILE A 12 2.15 -15.03 -0.53
C ILE A 12 2.24 -15.77 0.81
N ALA A 13 1.99 -17.08 0.81
CA ALA A 13 2.05 -17.90 2.03
C ALA A 13 3.47 -18.11 2.57
N LYS A 14 4.51 -17.80 1.78
CA LYS A 14 5.93 -17.98 2.16
C LYS A 14 6.57 -16.71 2.68
N SER A 15 6.02 -15.53 2.34
CA SER A 15 6.51 -14.26 2.84
C SER A 15 6.14 -14.10 4.31
N LYS A 16 7.12 -13.74 5.14
CA LYS A 16 6.90 -13.50 6.58
C LYS A 16 5.99 -12.30 6.81
N ARG A 17 5.94 -11.39 5.85
CA ARG A 17 5.21 -10.11 5.92
C ARG A 17 3.77 -10.24 5.43
N LEU A 18 3.46 -11.28 4.65
CA LEU A 18 2.15 -11.49 4.05
C LEU A 18 1.33 -12.62 4.69
N GLY A 19 1.74 -13.10 5.87
CA GLY A 19 1.10 -14.27 6.51
C GLY A 19 -0.39 -14.12 6.84
N SER A 20 -0.93 -12.90 6.87
CA SER A 20 -2.36 -12.63 7.03
C SER A 20 -3.14 -12.57 5.71
N TYR A 21 -2.47 -12.58 4.56
CA TYR A 21 -3.06 -12.42 3.23
C TYR A 21 -3.07 -13.74 2.45
N SER A 22 -3.97 -13.83 1.49
CA SER A 22 -4.18 -14.99 0.62
C SER A 22 -4.19 -14.58 -0.86
N LEU A 23 -4.26 -15.57 -1.76
CA LEU A 23 -4.45 -15.29 -3.18
C LEU A 23 -5.78 -14.54 -3.45
N LYS A 24 -6.83 -14.81 -2.66
CA LYS A 24 -8.09 -14.08 -2.76
C LYS A 24 -7.93 -12.59 -2.41
N ASP A 25 -7.03 -12.26 -1.48
CA ASP A 25 -6.71 -10.87 -1.14
C ASP A 25 -5.99 -10.19 -2.30
N TYR A 26 -5.07 -10.91 -2.95
CA TYR A 26 -4.42 -10.42 -4.16
C TYR A 26 -5.43 -10.10 -5.27
N ASP A 27 -6.36 -11.01 -5.56
CA ASP A 27 -7.39 -10.80 -6.58
C ASP A 27 -8.31 -9.63 -6.21
N LYS A 28 -8.67 -9.49 -4.92
CA LYS A 28 -9.51 -8.40 -4.44
C LYS A 28 -8.82 -7.05 -4.58
N LEU A 29 -7.52 -6.96 -4.30
CA LEU A 29 -6.75 -5.72 -4.46
C LEU A 29 -6.75 -5.26 -5.92
N TRP A 30 -6.57 -6.17 -6.88
CA TRP A 30 -6.68 -5.82 -8.30
C TRP A 30 -8.08 -5.35 -8.69
N LYS A 31 -9.13 -6.01 -8.18
CA LYS A 31 -10.51 -5.55 -8.41
C LYS A 31 -10.76 -4.14 -7.88
N ILE A 32 -10.17 -3.77 -6.72
CA ILE A 32 -10.27 -2.41 -6.20
C ILE A 32 -9.48 -1.46 -7.10
N PHE A 33 -8.26 -1.84 -7.49
CA PHE A 33 -7.41 -1.05 -8.38
C PHE A 33 -8.11 -0.70 -9.70
N ASP A 34 -8.84 -1.66 -10.29
CA ASP A 34 -9.58 -1.49 -11.54
C ASP A 34 -10.82 -0.57 -11.44
N LEU A 35 -11.23 -0.17 -10.22
CA LEU A 35 -12.33 0.79 -10.03
C LEU A 35 -11.89 2.25 -10.20
N TYR A 36 -10.58 2.51 -10.26
CA TYR A 36 -10.02 3.84 -10.30
C TYR A 36 -9.43 4.16 -11.67
N ASP A 37 -9.79 5.32 -12.22
CA ASP A 37 -9.17 5.84 -13.45
C ASP A 37 -7.70 6.22 -13.22
N GLU A 38 -7.36 6.65 -12.00
CA GLU A 38 -6.02 7.06 -11.62
C GLU A 38 -5.64 6.53 -10.25
N VAL A 39 -4.47 5.89 -10.17
CA VAL A 39 -3.90 5.44 -8.90
C VAL A 39 -2.58 6.14 -8.68
N TRP A 40 -2.43 6.70 -7.48
CA TRP A 40 -1.32 7.57 -7.12
C TRP A 40 -0.41 6.91 -6.08
N ILE A 41 0.87 7.27 -6.09
CA ILE A 41 1.88 6.79 -5.15
C ILE A 41 2.80 7.94 -4.72
N THR A 42 3.26 7.91 -3.47
CA THR A 42 4.35 8.77 -3.00
C THR A 42 5.69 8.06 -3.14
N PRO A 43 6.82 8.80 -3.28
CA PRO A 43 8.14 8.19 -3.25
C PRO A 43 8.41 7.37 -1.98
N TYR A 44 7.80 7.74 -0.86
CA TYR A 44 7.93 7.04 0.43
C TYR A 44 7.28 5.65 0.38
N ILE A 45 6.05 5.56 -0.14
CA ILE A 45 5.37 4.27 -0.35
C ILE A 45 6.15 3.41 -1.34
N ALA A 46 6.64 3.98 -2.44
CA ALA A 46 7.42 3.24 -3.43
C ALA A 46 8.71 2.65 -2.80
N ALA A 47 9.41 3.43 -2.00
CA ALA A 47 10.60 2.99 -1.28
C ALA A 47 10.29 1.88 -0.26
N GLU A 48 9.25 2.05 0.56
CA GLU A 48 8.83 1.02 1.52
C GLU A 48 8.42 -0.28 0.83
N VAL A 49 7.57 -0.20 -0.20
CA VAL A 49 7.14 -1.36 -0.97
C VAL A 49 8.34 -2.10 -1.59
N SER A 50 9.31 -1.37 -2.14
CA SER A 50 10.54 -1.95 -2.68
C SER A 50 11.37 -2.68 -1.62
N ASN A 51 11.46 -2.11 -0.41
CA ASN A 51 12.16 -2.72 0.73
C ASN A 51 11.42 -3.92 1.33
N LEU A 52 10.10 -3.99 1.16
CA LEU A 52 9.27 -5.09 1.63
C LEU A 52 9.34 -6.33 0.72
N ILE A 53 9.93 -6.23 -0.47
CA ILE A 53 10.20 -7.38 -1.34
C ILE A 53 11.27 -8.25 -0.66
N ASP A 54 10.82 -9.28 0.04
CA ASP A 54 11.65 -10.22 0.80
C ASP A 54 11.97 -11.51 0.05
N LEU A 55 11.88 -11.47 -1.29
CA LEU A 55 12.19 -12.60 -2.18
C LEU A 55 13.63 -12.53 -2.70
N HIS A 56 14.24 -13.69 -2.91
CA HIS A 56 15.64 -13.82 -3.33
C HIS A 56 15.77 -14.68 -4.60
N GLY A 57 16.94 -14.60 -5.25
CA GLY A 57 17.23 -15.33 -6.50
C GLY A 57 16.30 -14.91 -7.63
N GLU A 58 15.92 -15.88 -8.48
CA GLU A 58 15.04 -15.64 -9.64
C GLU A 58 13.68 -15.04 -9.24
N ALA A 59 13.10 -15.48 -8.12
CA ALA A 59 11.83 -14.96 -7.62
C ALA A 59 11.93 -13.48 -7.22
N GLY A 60 13.07 -13.09 -6.64
CA GLY A 60 13.36 -11.69 -6.32
C GLY A 60 13.49 -10.81 -7.58
N VAL A 61 14.21 -11.30 -8.60
CA VAL A 61 14.33 -10.59 -9.89
C VAL A 61 12.96 -10.39 -10.53
N LYS A 62 12.11 -11.42 -10.55
CA LYS A 62 10.72 -11.32 -11.04
C LYS A 62 9.91 -10.31 -10.23
N ALA A 63 10.02 -10.32 -8.90
CA ALA A 63 9.31 -9.40 -8.03
C ALA A 63 9.70 -7.93 -8.31
N TYR A 64 10.99 -7.63 -8.47
CA TYR A 64 11.44 -6.29 -8.84
C TYR A 64 11.03 -5.88 -10.26
N GLY A 65 10.99 -6.83 -11.21
CA GLY A 65 10.42 -6.60 -12.55
C GLY A 65 8.96 -6.17 -12.49
N ILE A 66 8.14 -6.90 -11.73
CA ILE A 66 6.73 -6.57 -11.50
C ILE A 66 6.60 -5.23 -10.76
N ALA A 67 7.43 -4.98 -9.74
CA ALA A 67 7.41 -3.70 -9.02
C ALA A 67 7.67 -2.52 -9.97
N LYS A 68 8.64 -2.65 -10.86
CA LYS A 68 8.94 -1.66 -11.90
C LYS A 68 7.74 -1.40 -12.80
N GLU A 69 7.08 -2.46 -13.28
CA GLU A 69 5.88 -2.35 -14.11
C GLU A 69 4.74 -1.66 -13.36
N VAL A 70 4.44 -2.11 -12.15
CA VAL A 70 3.40 -1.51 -11.28
C VAL A 70 3.69 -0.04 -11.06
N PHE A 71 4.88 0.33 -10.59
CA PHE A 71 5.23 1.74 -10.34
C PHE A 71 5.16 2.60 -11.60
N SER A 72 5.44 2.04 -12.79
CA SER A 72 5.35 2.80 -14.04
C SER A 72 3.92 3.12 -14.48
N MET A 73 2.92 2.41 -13.94
CA MET A 73 1.50 2.68 -14.21
C MET A 73 0.91 3.73 -13.25
N LEU A 74 1.58 3.99 -12.13
CA LEU A 74 1.07 4.90 -11.09
C LEU A 74 1.49 6.33 -11.38
N LYS A 75 0.61 7.27 -11.05
CA LYS A 75 0.97 8.69 -11.00
C LYS A 75 1.70 8.98 -9.70
N GLN A 76 2.69 9.87 -9.76
CA GLN A 76 3.43 10.26 -8.57
C GLN A 76 2.83 11.54 -7.97
N VAL A 77 2.53 11.51 -6.68
CA VAL A 77 2.17 12.72 -5.92
C VAL A 77 3.41 13.61 -5.80
N ASP A 78 3.24 14.92 -5.95
CA ASP A 78 4.32 15.86 -5.63
C ASP A 78 4.61 15.80 -4.12
N SER A 79 5.86 15.51 -3.76
CA SER A 79 6.26 15.25 -2.37
C SER A 79 7.46 16.10 -2.01
N SER A 80 7.46 16.61 -0.79
CA SER A 80 8.52 17.47 -0.28
C SER A 80 8.75 17.14 1.17
N ILE A 81 9.86 16.49 1.50
CA ILE A 81 10.17 16.05 2.87
C ILE A 81 9.99 17.20 3.88
N ALA A 82 10.46 18.40 3.55
CA ALA A 82 10.31 19.56 4.43
C ALA A 82 8.84 19.88 4.74
N LYS A 83 7.97 19.91 3.71
CA LYS A 83 6.53 20.16 3.88
C LYS A 83 5.79 18.98 4.50
N ASP A 84 6.14 17.77 4.08
CA ASP A 84 5.49 16.54 4.50
C ASP A 84 5.77 16.25 5.99
N CYS A 85 6.87 16.75 6.56
CA CYS A 85 7.14 16.68 8.00
C CYS A 85 6.44 17.76 8.84
N GLU A 86 5.85 18.79 8.22
CA GLU A 86 5.17 19.88 8.95
C GLU A 86 3.74 19.53 9.38
N ASN A 87 3.20 18.40 8.92
CA ASN A 87 1.85 17.97 9.29
C ASN A 87 1.77 17.52 10.77
N ASP A 88 0.61 17.74 11.40
CA ASP A 88 0.37 17.44 12.82
C ASP A 88 0.56 15.96 13.19
N PHE A 89 0.55 15.05 12.21
CA PHE A 89 0.68 13.61 12.41
C PHE A 89 2.12 13.10 12.30
N TYR A 90 3.08 13.92 11.85
CA TYR A 90 4.47 13.47 11.66
C TYR A 90 5.11 12.92 12.94
N ILE A 91 4.88 13.56 14.09
CA ILE A 91 5.48 13.15 15.35
C ILE A 91 4.98 11.77 15.80
N ASP A 92 3.70 11.47 15.56
CA ASP A 92 3.06 10.24 16.06
C ASP A 92 3.13 9.08 15.04
N PHE A 93 3.18 9.40 13.74
CA PHE A 93 3.06 8.42 12.65
C PHE A 93 4.27 8.38 11.72
N GLY A 94 5.16 9.38 11.78
CA GLY A 94 6.30 9.49 10.89
C GLY A 94 5.93 10.04 9.50
N LEU A 95 6.94 10.07 8.63
CA LEU A 95 6.85 10.72 7.32
C LEU A 95 5.81 10.07 6.39
N THR A 96 5.92 8.76 6.17
CA THR A 96 5.04 8.04 5.24
C THR A 96 3.59 8.11 5.70
N ASP A 97 3.30 7.59 6.89
CA ASP A 97 1.93 7.51 7.40
C ASP A 97 1.31 8.89 7.64
N GLY A 98 2.08 9.85 8.16
CA GLY A 98 1.63 11.24 8.31
C GLY A 98 1.27 11.89 6.97
N SER A 99 2.08 11.68 5.94
CA SER A 99 1.79 12.18 4.59
C SER A 99 0.53 11.53 4.01
N ILE A 100 0.31 10.23 4.21
CA ILE A 100 -0.89 9.52 3.76
C ILE A 100 -2.14 10.08 4.44
N ILE A 101 -2.07 10.34 5.75
CA ILE A 101 -3.17 10.94 6.49
C ILE A 101 -3.53 12.30 5.90
N GLN A 102 -2.56 13.17 5.63
CA GLN A 102 -2.82 14.47 5.01
C GLN A 102 -3.39 14.33 3.58
N LEU A 103 -2.84 13.40 2.79
CA LEU A 103 -3.30 13.16 1.42
C LEU A 103 -4.74 12.61 1.36
N SER A 104 -5.22 11.98 2.44
CA SER A 104 -6.60 11.50 2.50
C SER A 104 -7.67 12.59 2.36
N GLU A 105 -7.30 13.87 2.54
CA GLU A 105 -8.17 15.01 2.24
C GLU A 105 -8.60 15.06 0.76
N LYS A 106 -7.76 14.54 -0.15
CA LYS A 106 -7.95 14.65 -1.61
C LYS A 106 -7.96 13.31 -2.35
N PHE A 107 -7.49 12.26 -1.70
CA PHE A 107 -7.32 10.93 -2.31
C PHE A 107 -8.03 9.88 -1.48
N ASP A 108 -8.61 8.91 -2.16
CA ASP A 108 -9.05 7.68 -1.53
C ASP A 108 -7.83 6.89 -1.02
N VAL A 109 -7.86 6.53 0.26
CA VAL A 109 -6.78 5.80 0.94
C VAL A 109 -7.24 4.41 1.31
N LEU A 110 -6.68 3.41 0.63
CA LEU A 110 -6.81 2.01 0.95
C LEU A 110 -5.75 1.58 1.97
N THR A 111 -6.14 1.18 3.17
CA THR A 111 -5.19 0.73 4.21
C THR A 111 -5.73 -0.37 5.10
N ASN A 112 -4.85 -1.25 5.57
CA ASN A 112 -5.14 -2.21 6.64
C ASN A 112 -4.52 -1.78 7.99
N ASP A 113 -3.90 -0.59 8.08
CA ASP A 113 -3.35 -0.10 9.34
C ASP A 113 -4.43 0.52 10.22
N LYS A 114 -4.86 -0.23 11.23
CA LYS A 114 -5.89 0.21 12.19
C LYS A 114 -5.47 1.40 13.04
N ARG A 115 -4.17 1.62 13.24
CA ARG A 115 -3.65 2.73 14.05
C ARG A 115 -3.93 4.07 13.38
N MET A 116 -3.94 4.09 12.05
CA MET A 116 -4.16 5.31 11.25
C MET A 116 -5.64 5.65 11.08
N LEU A 117 -6.58 4.75 11.36
CA LEU A 117 -7.99 4.96 11.03
C LEU A 117 -8.60 6.19 11.69
N GLY A 118 -8.29 6.46 12.96
CA GLY A 118 -8.79 7.66 13.66
C GLY A 118 -8.37 8.96 12.95
N PRO A 119 -7.06 9.20 12.76
CA PRO A 119 -6.56 10.33 11.98
C PRO A 119 -7.08 10.38 10.54
N LEU A 120 -7.13 9.24 9.84
CA LEU A 120 -7.62 9.16 8.47
C LEU A 120 -9.08 9.60 8.37
N TYR A 121 -9.97 9.08 9.22
CA TYR A 121 -11.38 9.50 9.21
C TYR A 121 -11.55 10.96 9.62
N LYS A 122 -10.67 11.50 10.48
CA LYS A 122 -10.68 12.91 10.85
C LYS A 122 -10.35 13.83 9.67
N VAL A 123 -9.43 13.44 8.80
CA VAL A 123 -8.96 14.27 7.67
C VAL A 123 -9.70 13.96 6.38
N GLY A 124 -9.73 12.69 5.96
CA GLY A 124 -10.28 12.26 4.68
C GLY A 124 -11.74 11.82 4.71
N GLY A 125 -12.32 11.57 5.87
CA GLY A 125 -13.73 11.21 6.01
C GLY A 125 -14.13 9.99 5.15
N GLU A 126 -14.93 10.22 4.12
CA GLU A 126 -15.43 9.18 3.21
C GLU A 126 -14.34 8.59 2.29
N ASN A 127 -13.22 9.30 2.13
CA ASN A 127 -12.09 8.84 1.31
C ASN A 127 -11.32 7.66 1.96
N VAL A 128 -11.70 7.23 3.16
CA VAL A 128 -10.99 6.16 3.89
C VAL A 128 -11.58 4.81 3.57
N ILE A 129 -10.77 3.93 2.98
CA ILE A 129 -11.17 2.58 2.58
C ILE A 129 -10.40 1.57 3.46
N PRO A 130 -10.99 1.11 4.57
CA PRO A 130 -10.37 0.09 5.41
C PRO A 130 -10.34 -1.25 4.67
N TYR A 131 -9.14 -1.79 4.46
CA TYR A 131 -8.95 -3.12 3.89
C TYR A 131 -8.95 -4.18 4.98
N LEU A 132 -9.86 -5.15 4.87
CA LEU A 132 -9.92 -6.32 5.74
C LEU A 132 -9.48 -7.56 4.95
N PRO A 133 -8.39 -8.24 5.34
CA PRO A 133 -7.98 -9.48 4.72
C PRO A 133 -9.06 -10.55 4.80
N VAL A 134 -9.16 -11.43 3.81
CA VAL A 134 -10.18 -12.49 3.76
C VAL A 134 -10.11 -13.38 5.00
N SER A 135 -8.91 -13.65 5.51
CA SER A 135 -8.66 -14.41 6.74
C SER A 135 -9.29 -13.79 7.99
N SER A 136 -9.54 -12.47 7.98
CA SER A 136 -10.14 -11.72 9.10
C SER A 136 -11.67 -11.77 9.11
N LEU A 137 -12.31 -12.21 8.02
CA LEU A 137 -13.78 -12.33 7.88
C LEU A 137 -14.32 -13.68 8.37
N SER A 138 -13.44 -14.63 8.66
CA SER A 138 -13.76 -15.98 9.13
C SER A 138 -13.67 -16.14 10.66
N ARG A 139 -13.80 -15.05 11.42
CA ARG A 139 -13.83 -15.04 12.89
C ARG A 139 -15.12 -14.44 13.40
#